data_AF-C0DAX8-F1
#
_entry.id   AF-C0DAX8-F1
#
_cell.length_a   1.000
_cell.length_b   1.000
_cell.length_c   1.000
_cell.angle_alpha   90.00
_cell.angle_beta   90.00
_cell.angle_gamma   90.00
#
_symmetry.space_group_name_H-M   'P 1'
#
loop_
_entity.id
_entity.type
_entity.pdbx_description
1 polymer ?
#
loop_
_entity_poly.entity_id
_entity_poly.type
_entity_poly.pdbx_seq_one_letter_code
_entity_poly.pdbx_strand_id
1 'polypeptide(L)'
;MTCGEGIGKARVRAAIDGTDISAEREIALGRELPELRAEIRGTDGAVKGEIQGSGDQAYLYVNGNRATGSYLEQNHCDLRVKPDTGGLRIDGTGCVHGILPGDYSVEVSREAEGFIVHDTVWVTVTNENDYQFLEIWPEDNVYLITEPAGGVRMQYRLLPQLREKDEIVWSVESGRNIAEIDGDGLLTAKGTADGAVTVKCAVLDRESGREHISQNCTILAAGQVIGVSEIRISCAGEALEGERIPVGVTVLPENAGNRAYRILVSDPEAGEFRDGWFYARRPGNVTLTAISEDNPACEDTAEVTVKRKEDTAPDGEGGSGELGGNGGSEADRSDTISYGGHGGASRGSGTEVFTFWRLRDGKWYYYRADGTMAADSWVLYRDQWYRLGADGVMLNNRWFSESGKQYYLSDNGAMIRGCWGHVDGQWHYFDQNGRSLSDVEARDGFRLSGQDLVYMGPDTGSWINVGIYTYCLDERRRVMTGCWVDQDGERYYAGAGGWILRNQWNEVNGNWYFLDGEGRMVRESIVWEGKRYQLDENGIARDTGR
;
A
#
# COMPACT_ATOMS: atom_id res chain seq x y z
N MET A 1 -7.67 40.00 -39.78
CA MET A 1 -6.32 40.34 -40.30
C MET A 1 -5.32 39.48 -39.55
N THR A 2 -4.33 38.95 -40.25
CA THR A 2 -3.08 38.43 -39.66
C THR A 2 -1.99 39.46 -39.93
N CYS A 3 -1.11 39.70 -38.95
CA CYS A 3 -0.03 40.68 -39.04
C CYS A 3 1.32 39.96 -38.93
N GLY A 4 2.32 40.42 -39.69
CA GLY A 4 3.72 40.08 -39.45
C GLY A 4 4.37 41.00 -38.42
N GLU A 5 5.67 40.83 -38.21
CA GLU A 5 6.47 41.62 -37.27
C GLU A 5 6.51 43.12 -37.62
N GLY A 6 6.48 43.98 -36.59
CA GLY A 6 6.63 45.43 -36.70
C GLY A 6 5.66 46.24 -35.83
N ILE A 7 6.00 47.51 -35.58
CA ILE A 7 5.15 48.47 -34.83
C ILE A 7 4.46 49.41 -35.83
N GLY A 8 3.13 49.54 -35.76
CA GLY A 8 2.39 50.46 -36.64
C GLY A 8 0.90 50.57 -36.33
N LYS A 9 0.24 51.62 -36.85
CA LYS A 9 -1.21 51.81 -36.73
C LYS A 9 -1.94 51.20 -37.94
N ALA A 10 -2.91 50.33 -37.69
CA ALA A 10 -3.78 49.75 -38.72
C ALA A 10 -5.20 50.30 -38.60
N ARG A 11 -5.80 50.73 -39.72
CA ARG A 11 -7.20 51.18 -39.78
C ARG A 11 -8.00 50.21 -40.64
N VAL A 12 -8.96 49.52 -40.04
CA VAL A 12 -9.83 48.57 -40.75
C VAL A 12 -11.15 49.27 -41.10
N ARG A 13 -11.58 49.15 -42.36
CA ARG A 13 -12.92 49.55 -42.77
C ARG A 13 -13.67 48.33 -43.31
N ALA A 14 -14.94 48.23 -42.95
CA ALA A 14 -15.87 47.29 -43.54
C ALA A 14 -17.13 48.07 -43.92
N ALA A 15 -17.56 47.91 -45.18
CA ALA A 15 -18.79 48.49 -45.68
C ALA A 15 -19.79 47.38 -45.98
N ILE A 16 -21.03 47.56 -45.55
CA ILE A 16 -22.17 46.70 -45.90
C ILE A 16 -23.20 47.61 -46.56
N ASP A 17 -23.67 47.24 -47.75
CA ASP A 17 -24.66 47.98 -48.56
C ASP A 17 -24.38 49.50 -48.67
N GLY A 18 -23.13 49.86 -48.95
CA GLY A 18 -22.70 51.25 -49.13
C GLY A 18 -22.60 52.09 -47.86
N THR A 19 -22.92 51.53 -46.69
CA THR A 19 -22.78 52.20 -45.39
C THR A 19 -21.41 51.87 -44.80
N ASP A 20 -20.58 52.88 -44.53
CA ASP A 20 -19.23 52.71 -43.95
C ASP A 20 -19.37 52.47 -42.43
N ILE A 21 -19.18 51.22 -41.98
CA ILE A 21 -19.26 50.83 -40.57
C ILE A 21 -17.85 50.77 -39.99
N SER A 22 -17.19 51.93 -39.90
CA SER A 22 -15.82 52.01 -39.39
C SER A 22 -15.78 51.89 -37.87
N ALA A 23 -15.26 50.77 -37.36
CA ALA A 23 -14.87 50.63 -35.96
C ALA A 23 -13.37 50.97 -35.81
N GLU A 24 -13.06 52.00 -35.02
CA GLU A 24 -11.69 52.40 -34.72
C GLU A 24 -11.25 51.73 -33.41
N ARG A 25 -10.29 50.80 -33.50
CA ARG A 25 -9.61 50.21 -32.34
C ARG A 25 -8.12 50.50 -32.45
N GLU A 26 -7.58 51.24 -31.48
CA GLU A 26 -6.14 51.24 -31.28
C GLU A 26 -5.72 49.93 -30.60
N ILE A 27 -4.66 49.31 -31.12
CA ILE A 27 -4.07 48.09 -30.58
C ILE A 27 -2.61 48.42 -30.36
N ALA A 28 -2.20 48.51 -29.09
CA ALA A 28 -0.79 48.60 -28.73
C ALA A 28 -0.18 47.21 -28.89
N LEU A 29 0.80 47.08 -29.79
CA LEU A 29 1.63 45.89 -29.94
C LEU A 29 3.03 46.29 -29.50
N GLY A 30 3.35 45.95 -28.26
CA GLY A 30 4.63 46.28 -27.64
C GLY A 30 5.79 45.54 -28.30
N ARG A 31 7.00 46.04 -28.05
CA ARG A 31 8.20 45.20 -28.11
C ARG A 31 8.03 44.03 -27.14
N GLU A 32 8.81 42.97 -27.34
CA GLU A 32 8.98 41.92 -26.32
C GLU A 32 9.25 42.56 -24.96
N LEU A 33 8.57 42.04 -23.94
CA LEU A 33 8.76 42.45 -22.56
C LEU A 33 10.22 42.18 -22.16
N PRO A 34 10.79 43.00 -21.25
CA PRO A 34 12.11 42.70 -20.73
C PRO A 34 12.10 41.35 -20.01
N GLU A 35 12.70 40.30 -20.59
CA GLU A 35 12.64 38.95 -20.02
C GLU A 35 13.15 38.96 -18.57
N LEU A 36 12.24 38.72 -17.63
CA LEU A 36 12.56 38.64 -16.22
C LEU A 36 12.86 37.19 -15.83
N ARG A 37 14.06 36.95 -15.28
CA ARG A 37 14.41 35.65 -14.69
C ARG A 37 15.14 35.81 -13.36
N ALA A 38 14.96 34.83 -12.48
CA ALA A 38 15.74 34.68 -11.26
C ALA A 38 16.74 33.51 -11.45
N GLU A 39 18.00 33.72 -11.07
CA GLU A 39 18.97 32.63 -10.94
C GLU A 39 19.48 32.60 -9.50
N ILE A 40 19.32 31.46 -8.85
CA ILE A 40 19.74 31.23 -7.47
C ILE A 40 21.05 30.47 -7.52
N ARG A 41 22.11 31.05 -6.96
CA ARG A 41 23.46 30.51 -7.10
C ARG A 41 24.10 30.28 -5.73
N GLY A 42 24.66 29.10 -5.55
CA GLY A 42 25.46 28.79 -4.37
C GLY A 42 26.77 29.57 -4.37
N THR A 43 27.49 29.54 -3.24
CA THR A 43 28.84 30.09 -3.13
C THR A 43 29.86 29.38 -4.04
N ASP A 44 29.51 28.19 -4.54
CA ASP A 44 30.21 27.43 -5.58
C ASP A 44 29.90 27.89 -7.02
N GLY A 45 28.98 28.84 -7.19
CA GLY A 45 28.53 29.37 -8.49
C GLY A 45 27.50 28.50 -9.22
N ALA A 46 27.16 27.30 -8.71
CA ALA A 46 26.18 26.41 -9.30
C ALA A 46 24.75 26.89 -9.05
N VAL A 47 23.83 26.65 -9.98
CA VAL A 47 22.42 27.01 -9.84
C VAL A 47 21.71 26.05 -8.87
N LYS A 48 20.95 26.57 -7.90
CA LYS A 48 20.40 25.80 -6.75
C LYS A 48 18.88 25.68 -6.65
N GLY A 49 18.10 26.43 -7.45
CA GLY A 49 16.67 26.16 -7.67
C GLY A 49 15.67 27.01 -6.87
N GLU A 50 15.79 27.12 -5.54
CA GLU A 50 14.87 27.88 -4.66
C GLU A 50 15.63 28.63 -3.55
N ILE A 51 15.04 29.66 -2.90
CA ILE A 51 15.71 30.45 -1.84
C ILE A 51 15.47 29.79 -0.48
N GLN A 52 16.52 29.27 0.14
CA GLN A 52 16.47 28.62 1.46
C GLN A 52 17.00 29.55 2.56
N GLY A 53 16.08 30.22 3.27
CA GLY A 53 16.39 31.10 4.39
C GLY A 53 17.27 32.31 4.03
N SER A 54 17.84 32.98 5.05
CA SER A 54 18.63 34.22 4.88
C SER A 54 20.10 34.00 4.50
N GLY A 55 20.43 32.86 3.88
CA GLY A 55 21.80 32.47 3.53
C GLY A 55 22.09 32.41 2.02
N ASP A 56 21.10 32.09 1.20
CA ASP A 56 21.27 31.92 -0.24
C ASP A 56 21.31 33.25 -1.01
N GLN A 57 22.16 33.31 -2.04
CA GLN A 57 22.23 34.46 -2.95
C GLN A 57 21.46 34.19 -4.24
N ALA A 58 20.34 34.88 -4.39
CA ALA A 58 19.53 34.88 -5.59
C ALA A 58 19.67 36.21 -6.33
N TYR A 59 19.78 36.17 -7.65
CA TYR A 59 19.91 37.38 -8.48
C TYR A 59 18.79 37.46 -9.51
N LEU A 60 18.22 38.66 -9.64
CA LEU A 60 17.30 38.98 -10.72
C LEU A 60 18.07 39.44 -11.95
N TYR A 61 17.59 39.02 -13.12
CA TYR A 61 18.08 39.42 -14.43
C TYR A 61 16.92 39.94 -15.28
N VAL A 62 17.17 41.04 -15.96
CA VAL A 62 16.26 41.69 -16.92
C VAL A 62 16.97 41.69 -18.27
N ASN A 63 16.38 41.08 -19.31
CA ASN A 63 17.04 40.88 -20.60
C ASN A 63 18.44 40.25 -20.47
N GLY A 64 18.57 39.27 -19.55
CA GLY A 64 19.82 38.58 -19.25
C GLY A 64 20.93 39.41 -18.58
N ASN A 65 20.69 40.66 -18.23
CA ASN A 65 21.62 41.50 -17.46
C ASN A 65 21.16 41.55 -16.00
N ARG A 66 22.10 41.55 -15.04
CA ARG A 66 21.75 41.60 -13.60
C ARG A 66 21.00 42.90 -13.29
N ALA A 67 19.89 42.81 -12.58
CA ALA A 67 19.00 43.91 -12.23
C ALA A 67 19.59 44.81 -11.12
N THR A 68 20.74 45.43 -11.37
CA THR A 68 21.35 46.43 -10.49
C THR A 68 20.56 47.74 -10.55
N GLY A 69 20.62 48.56 -9.50
CA GLY A 69 20.00 49.90 -9.52
C GLY A 69 20.38 50.72 -10.75
N SER A 70 21.67 50.71 -11.12
CA SER A 70 22.17 51.37 -12.33
C SER A 70 21.60 50.83 -13.65
N TYR A 71 21.25 49.55 -13.74
CA TYR A 71 20.66 48.96 -14.96
C TYR A 71 19.16 49.28 -15.04
N LEU A 72 18.46 49.24 -13.90
CA LEU A 72 17.06 49.59 -13.79
C LEU A 72 16.81 51.08 -14.08
N GLU A 73 17.64 51.97 -13.53
CA GLU A 73 17.65 53.41 -13.82
C GLU A 73 17.85 53.70 -15.31
N GLN A 74 18.83 53.04 -15.96
CA GLN A 74 19.11 53.22 -17.40
C GLN A 74 17.97 52.75 -18.32
N ASN A 75 17.13 51.82 -17.86
CA ASN A 75 16.04 51.25 -18.64
C ASN A 75 14.65 51.77 -18.25
N HIS A 76 14.55 52.65 -17.25
CA HIS A 76 13.30 53.14 -16.66
C HIS A 76 12.39 51.99 -16.18
N CYS A 77 12.97 51.02 -15.48
CA CYS A 77 12.26 49.86 -14.94
C CYS A 77 12.10 49.98 -13.41
N ASP A 78 10.86 49.85 -12.92
CA ASP A 78 10.51 49.76 -11.50
C ASP A 78 10.20 48.32 -11.11
N LEU A 79 10.79 47.84 -10.00
CA LEU A 79 10.53 46.50 -9.44
C LEU A 79 9.61 46.59 -8.21
N ARG A 80 8.61 45.69 -8.13
CA ARG A 80 7.72 45.55 -6.97
C ARG A 80 7.58 44.09 -6.56
N VAL A 81 7.59 43.85 -5.25
CA VAL A 81 7.31 42.54 -4.65
C VAL A 81 5.84 42.45 -4.31
N LYS A 82 5.18 41.34 -4.68
CA LYS A 82 3.80 41.01 -4.28
C LYS A 82 3.75 39.65 -3.57
N PRO A 83 2.85 39.46 -2.60
CA PRO A 83 2.07 40.50 -1.92
C PRO A 83 3.00 41.46 -1.13
N ASP A 84 2.56 42.70 -0.87
CA ASP A 84 3.37 43.72 -0.16
C ASP A 84 3.60 43.41 1.35
N THR A 85 3.55 42.13 1.76
CA THR A 85 3.65 41.65 3.16
C THR A 85 5.08 41.59 3.69
N GLY A 86 6.08 42.01 2.91
CA GLY A 86 7.47 42.16 3.35
C GLY A 86 8.28 40.85 3.42
N GLY A 87 7.78 39.76 2.84
CA GLY A 87 8.46 38.45 2.89
C GLY A 87 9.62 38.25 1.92
N LEU A 88 9.83 39.17 0.99
CA LEU A 88 10.99 39.18 0.08
C LEU A 88 11.49 40.62 -0.10
N ARG A 89 12.81 40.81 -0.14
CA ARG A 89 13.48 42.11 -0.33
C ARG A 89 14.54 42.03 -1.40
N ILE A 90 14.58 43.03 -2.28
CA ILE A 90 15.65 43.20 -3.27
C ILE A 90 16.55 44.34 -2.79
N ASP A 91 17.87 44.15 -2.84
CA ASP A 91 18.83 45.22 -2.55
C ASP A 91 19.31 45.97 -3.81
N GLY A 92 19.99 47.11 -3.62
CA GLY A 92 20.48 47.95 -4.73
C GLY A 92 21.52 47.28 -5.65
N THR A 93 22.01 46.09 -5.29
CA THR A 93 22.91 45.28 -6.13
C THR A 93 22.17 44.28 -7.02
N GLY A 94 20.85 44.15 -6.86
CA GLY A 94 20.01 43.16 -7.57
C GLY A 94 19.97 41.79 -6.90
N CYS A 95 20.42 41.68 -5.64
CA CYS A 95 20.31 40.45 -4.85
C CYS A 95 18.94 40.36 -4.17
N VAL A 96 18.34 39.17 -4.18
CA VAL A 96 17.04 38.85 -3.61
C VAL A 96 17.23 38.12 -2.28
N HIS A 97 16.57 38.61 -1.25
CA HIS A 97 16.63 38.12 0.12
C HIS A 97 15.25 37.61 0.53
N GLY A 98 15.15 36.33 0.90
CA GLY A 98 13.97 35.81 1.59
C GLY A 98 13.91 36.34 3.03
N ILE A 99 12.72 36.72 3.49
CA ILE A 99 12.48 37.27 4.84
C ILE A 99 11.41 36.45 5.56
N LEU A 100 10.33 36.07 4.86
CA LEU A 100 9.29 35.18 5.38
C LEU A 100 9.05 34.04 4.38
N PRO A 101 8.58 32.88 4.83
CA PRO A 101 8.21 31.79 3.94
C PRO A 101 6.94 32.10 3.16
N GLY A 102 6.89 31.59 1.93
CA GLY A 102 5.76 31.71 1.04
C GLY A 102 6.19 32.04 -0.37
N ASP A 103 5.20 32.28 -1.21
CA ASP A 103 5.39 32.56 -2.62
C ASP A 103 5.23 34.04 -2.89
N TYR A 104 6.29 34.61 -3.43
CA TYR A 104 6.37 36.01 -3.77
C TYR A 104 6.56 36.14 -5.26
N SER A 105 5.83 37.05 -5.89
CA SER A 105 6.05 37.41 -7.27
C SER A 105 6.78 38.75 -7.32
N VAL A 106 7.91 38.81 -8.02
CA VAL A 106 8.57 40.07 -8.35
C VAL A 106 8.07 40.51 -9.72
N GLU A 107 7.40 41.65 -9.74
CA GLU A 107 6.88 42.29 -10.94
C GLU A 107 7.87 43.38 -11.38
N VAL A 108 8.27 43.37 -12.64
CA VAL A 108 8.95 44.50 -13.29
C VAL A 108 7.92 45.29 -14.08
N SER A 109 7.97 46.61 -13.96
CA SER A 109 7.12 47.52 -14.71
C SER A 109 7.96 48.59 -15.39
N ARG A 110 7.51 49.07 -16.55
CA ARG A 110 8.18 50.14 -17.30
C ARG A 110 7.14 51.04 -17.96
N GLU A 111 7.34 52.34 -17.86
CA GLU A 111 6.60 53.30 -18.68
C GLU A 111 7.19 53.36 -20.10
N ALA A 112 6.33 53.15 -21.10
CA ALA A 112 6.66 53.27 -22.50
C ALA A 112 5.55 54.05 -23.22
N GLU A 113 5.89 55.24 -23.73
CA GLU A 113 5.00 56.10 -24.52
C GLU A 113 3.62 56.39 -23.86
N GLY A 114 3.60 56.54 -22.53
CA GLY A 114 2.39 56.85 -21.75
C GLY A 114 1.59 55.64 -21.26
N PHE A 115 2.09 54.41 -21.46
CA PHE A 115 1.52 53.18 -20.91
C PHE A 115 2.51 52.50 -19.97
N ILE A 116 2.01 51.94 -18.87
CA ILE A 116 2.79 51.06 -17.98
C ILE A 116 2.61 49.62 -18.47
N VAL A 117 3.71 48.92 -18.70
CA VAL A 117 3.72 47.50 -19.09
C VAL A 117 4.44 46.69 -18.02
N HIS A 118 3.97 45.46 -17.77
CA HIS A 118 4.38 44.62 -16.64
C HIS A 118 4.88 43.24 -17.12
N ASP A 119 5.87 42.68 -16.44
CA ASP A 119 6.29 41.26 -16.50
C ASP A 119 6.53 40.73 -15.06
N THR A 120 6.55 39.41 -14.83
CA THR A 120 6.54 38.82 -13.48
C THR A 120 7.30 37.50 -13.37
N VAL A 121 8.17 37.40 -12.35
CA VAL A 121 8.86 36.16 -11.96
C VAL A 121 8.40 35.72 -10.57
N TRP A 122 8.25 34.41 -10.39
CA TRP A 122 7.88 33.80 -9.12
C TRP A 122 9.11 33.35 -8.34
N VAL A 123 9.10 33.57 -7.03
CA VAL A 123 10.17 33.23 -6.09
C VAL A 123 9.57 32.60 -4.84
N THR A 124 9.79 31.30 -4.67
CA THR A 124 9.50 30.58 -3.43
C THR A 124 10.58 30.91 -2.40
N VAL A 125 10.17 31.34 -1.21
CA VAL A 125 11.02 31.39 -0.02
C VAL A 125 10.57 30.29 0.93
N THR A 126 11.47 29.40 1.31
CA THR A 126 11.15 28.32 2.27
C THR A 126 11.56 28.70 3.69
N ASN A 127 10.81 28.20 4.67
CA ASN A 127 11.17 28.32 6.09
C ASN A 127 12.38 27.43 6.39
N GLU A 128 13.13 27.73 7.45
CA GLU A 128 14.32 26.94 7.81
C GLU A 128 13.99 25.46 8.05
N ASN A 129 14.49 24.59 7.17
CA ASN A 129 14.86 23.20 7.45
C ASN A 129 13.81 22.32 8.18
N ASP A 130 12.71 21.97 7.51
CA ASP A 130 12.04 20.68 7.77
C ASP A 130 12.24 19.74 6.57
N TYR A 131 12.32 18.43 6.84
CA TYR A 131 12.54 17.42 5.79
C TYR A 131 11.32 17.34 4.87
N GLN A 132 11.57 17.54 3.57
CA GLN A 132 10.52 17.67 2.56
C GLN A 132 10.09 16.32 1.99
N PHE A 133 11.01 15.35 1.98
CA PHE A 133 10.82 14.05 1.33
C PHE A 133 11.64 12.98 2.05
N LEU A 134 10.97 11.88 2.38
CA LEU A 134 11.56 10.63 2.82
C LEU A 134 10.93 9.51 2.00
N GLU A 135 11.76 8.80 1.25
CA GLU A 135 11.40 7.59 0.52
C GLU A 135 12.18 6.40 1.10
N ILE A 136 11.54 5.24 1.26
CA ILE A 136 12.15 3.98 1.67
C ILE A 136 11.69 2.82 0.79
N TRP A 137 12.63 1.95 0.46
CA TRP A 137 12.42 0.78 -0.41
C TRP A 137 13.41 -0.33 0.00
N PRO A 138 13.09 -1.61 -0.24
CA PRO A 138 14.06 -2.69 -0.08
C PRO A 138 15.15 -2.61 -1.17
N GLU A 139 16.38 -2.98 -0.80
CA GLU A 139 17.48 -3.22 -1.72
C GLU A 139 17.07 -4.15 -2.86
N ASP A 140 17.56 -3.86 -4.07
CA ASP A 140 17.17 -4.50 -5.34
C ASP A 140 15.65 -4.52 -5.63
N ASN A 141 14.84 -3.71 -4.93
CA ASN A 141 13.38 -3.70 -4.97
C ASN A 141 12.75 -5.06 -4.59
N VAL A 142 13.38 -5.81 -3.68
CA VAL A 142 12.89 -7.13 -3.23
C VAL A 142 11.90 -6.98 -2.08
N TYR A 143 10.61 -6.89 -2.39
CA TYR A 143 9.51 -6.79 -1.40
C TYR A 143 9.10 -8.12 -0.76
N LEU A 144 9.91 -9.18 -0.90
CA LEU A 144 9.57 -10.56 -0.52
C LEU A 144 10.76 -11.27 0.14
N ILE A 145 10.58 -11.79 1.35
CA ILE A 145 11.52 -12.71 2.01
C ILE A 145 10.96 -14.13 1.89
N THR A 146 11.65 -15.00 1.14
CA THR A 146 11.26 -16.41 0.93
C THR A 146 12.12 -17.41 1.72
N GLU A 147 13.31 -17.02 2.15
CA GLU A 147 14.21 -17.90 2.90
C GLU A 147 13.87 -17.88 4.40
N PRO A 148 13.84 -19.02 5.10
CA PRO A 148 13.69 -19.07 6.55
C PRO A 148 14.85 -18.33 7.23
N ALA A 149 14.53 -17.34 8.06
CA ALA A 149 15.50 -16.40 8.65
C ALA A 149 16.32 -15.59 7.63
N GLY A 150 15.85 -15.49 6.38
CA GLY A 150 16.37 -14.54 5.39
C GLY A 150 16.06 -13.10 5.77
N GLY A 151 16.71 -12.15 5.10
CA GLY A 151 16.50 -10.74 5.35
C GLY A 151 16.67 -9.87 4.11
N VAL A 152 16.15 -8.64 4.19
CA VAL A 152 16.27 -7.61 3.15
C VAL A 152 16.76 -6.30 3.78
N ARG A 153 17.75 -5.67 3.14
CA ARG A 153 18.24 -4.36 3.55
C ARG A 153 17.23 -3.30 3.10
N MET A 154 16.78 -2.45 4.01
CA MET A 154 15.99 -1.27 3.67
C MET A 154 16.92 -0.11 3.34
N GLN A 155 16.66 0.54 2.21
CA GLN A 155 17.32 1.75 1.74
C GLN A 155 16.40 2.96 1.96
N TYR A 156 16.98 4.16 1.97
CA TYR A 156 16.21 5.41 2.10
C TYR A 156 16.82 6.57 1.31
N ARG A 157 15.97 7.51 0.90
CA ARG A 157 16.33 8.80 0.30
C ARG A 157 15.67 9.89 1.11
N LEU A 158 16.47 10.73 1.74
CA LEU A 158 16.03 11.86 2.55
C LEU A 158 16.45 13.18 1.88
N LEU A 159 15.53 14.13 1.75
CA LEU A 159 15.80 15.46 1.20
C LEU A 159 15.25 16.57 2.11
N PRO A 160 16.07 17.57 2.50
CA PRO A 160 17.53 17.60 2.38
C PRO A 160 18.22 16.45 3.15
N GLN A 161 19.54 16.31 2.98
CA GLN A 161 20.33 15.26 3.65
C GLN A 161 20.21 15.33 5.19
N LEU A 162 20.41 14.20 5.86
CA LEU A 162 20.28 14.07 7.32
C LEU A 162 21.20 15.06 8.07
N ARG A 163 20.62 15.82 9.00
CA ARG A 163 21.32 16.80 9.85
C ARG A 163 21.98 16.07 11.03
N GLU A 164 23.15 16.54 11.47
CA GLU A 164 23.93 15.92 12.57
C GLU A 164 23.14 15.73 13.87
N LYS A 165 22.24 16.67 14.19
CA LYS A 165 21.41 16.66 15.40
C LYS A 165 20.23 15.69 15.35
N ASP A 166 20.00 15.03 14.21
CA ASP A 166 18.91 14.08 14.02
C ASP A 166 19.45 12.67 13.77
N GLU A 167 18.53 11.71 13.78
CA GLU A 167 18.81 10.31 13.45
C GLU A 167 17.70 9.66 12.64
N ILE A 168 18.11 8.68 11.85
CA ILE A 168 17.21 7.72 11.22
C ILE A 168 16.93 6.62 12.24
N VAL A 169 15.66 6.38 12.51
CA VAL A 169 15.19 5.29 13.37
C VAL A 169 14.33 4.34 12.54
N TRP A 170 14.74 3.08 12.50
CA TRP A 170 13.98 1.99 11.90
C TRP A 170 13.11 1.30 12.96
N SER A 171 11.85 1.02 12.61
CA SER A 171 10.94 0.24 13.45
C SER A 171 10.09 -0.70 12.61
N VAL A 172 9.53 -1.74 13.25
CA VAL A 172 8.46 -2.57 12.66
C VAL A 172 7.14 -2.13 13.28
N GLU A 173 6.28 -1.46 12.52
CA GLU A 173 4.97 -1.00 13.01
C GLU A 173 3.95 -2.15 13.09
N SER A 174 4.05 -3.13 12.19
CA SER A 174 3.21 -4.33 12.15
C SER A 174 4.02 -5.55 11.73
N GLY A 175 3.71 -6.73 12.28
CA GLY A 175 4.43 -7.97 11.96
C GLY A 175 5.67 -8.26 12.83
N ARG A 176 5.77 -7.72 14.05
CA ARG A 176 6.90 -7.94 14.98
C ARG A 176 7.13 -9.42 15.39
N ASN A 177 6.11 -10.25 15.21
CA ASN A 177 6.14 -11.71 15.39
C ASN A 177 6.60 -12.49 14.14
N ILE A 178 6.72 -11.81 13.00
CA ILE A 178 7.12 -12.37 11.70
C ILE A 178 8.58 -11.98 11.40
N ALA A 179 8.96 -10.73 11.67
CA ALA A 179 10.30 -10.21 11.41
C ALA A 179 10.70 -9.12 12.43
N GLU A 180 11.98 -8.74 12.41
CA GLU A 180 12.54 -7.61 13.17
C GLU A 180 13.57 -6.84 12.33
N ILE A 181 13.74 -5.55 12.62
CA ILE A 181 14.66 -4.66 11.92
C ILE A 181 15.71 -4.11 12.88
N ASP A 182 16.96 -4.04 12.43
CA ASP A 182 18.06 -3.44 13.19
C ASP A 182 18.21 -1.92 12.91
N GLY A 183 19.18 -1.30 13.59
CA GLY A 183 19.47 0.14 13.42
C GLY A 183 20.06 0.51 12.06
N ASP A 184 20.59 -0.46 11.31
CA ASP A 184 21.16 -0.28 9.97
C ASP A 184 20.14 -0.64 8.86
N GLY A 185 18.86 -0.78 9.21
CA GLY A 185 17.75 -1.04 8.30
C GLY A 185 17.66 -2.47 7.76
N LEU A 186 18.40 -3.45 8.32
CA LEU A 186 18.27 -4.85 7.89
C LEU A 186 17.04 -5.50 8.52
N LEU A 187 16.01 -5.74 7.71
CA LEU A 187 14.83 -6.49 8.12
C LEU A 187 15.10 -7.99 7.99
N THR A 188 15.03 -8.73 9.10
CA THR A 188 15.26 -10.17 9.15
C THR A 188 14.00 -10.92 9.58
N ALA A 189 13.57 -11.91 8.80
CA ALA A 189 12.46 -12.78 9.16
C ALA A 189 12.83 -13.70 10.33
N LYS A 190 11.84 -14.11 11.11
CA LYS A 190 12.03 -14.98 12.29
C LYS A 190 11.89 -16.46 11.99
N GLY A 191 11.48 -16.83 10.77
CA GLY A 191 11.14 -18.21 10.40
C GLY A 191 9.84 -18.73 11.02
N THR A 192 9.15 -17.97 11.87
CA THR A 192 8.06 -18.44 12.73
C THR A 192 6.65 -18.22 12.21
N ALA A 193 6.46 -17.42 11.15
CA ALA A 193 5.17 -17.16 10.53
C ALA A 193 5.35 -16.48 9.16
N ASP A 194 4.43 -16.77 8.23
CA ASP A 194 4.23 -15.98 7.02
C ASP A 194 3.37 -14.73 7.32
N GLY A 195 3.54 -13.67 6.53
CA GLY A 195 2.67 -12.50 6.54
C GLY A 195 3.38 -11.19 6.21
N ALA A 196 2.58 -10.13 6.14
CA ALA A 196 3.04 -8.78 5.86
C ALA A 196 3.71 -8.14 7.09
N VAL A 197 4.88 -7.54 6.88
CA VAL A 197 5.63 -6.79 7.87
C VAL A 197 5.72 -5.34 7.41
N THR A 198 5.20 -4.41 8.21
CA THR A 198 5.29 -2.98 7.92
C THR A 198 6.50 -2.40 8.64
N VAL A 199 7.55 -2.10 7.88
CA VAL A 199 8.69 -1.32 8.34
C VAL A 199 8.33 0.17 8.30
N LYS A 200 8.85 0.93 9.27
CA LYS A 200 8.85 2.39 9.27
C LYS A 200 10.29 2.89 9.38
N CYS A 201 10.57 3.94 8.63
CA CYS A 201 11.73 4.80 8.83
C CYS A 201 11.22 6.15 9.32
N ALA A 202 11.83 6.68 10.38
CA ALA A 202 11.51 7.99 10.93
C ALA A 202 12.79 8.81 11.08
N VAL A 203 12.72 10.11 10.81
CA VAL A 203 13.77 11.06 11.19
C VAL A 203 13.37 11.72 12.50
N LEU A 204 14.14 11.47 13.55
CA LEU A 204 13.92 12.01 14.89
C LEU A 204 15.01 13.01 15.28
N ASP A 205 14.64 14.08 15.99
CA ASP A 205 15.59 14.94 16.68
C ASP A 205 16.20 14.19 17.88
N ARG A 206 17.53 14.09 17.97
CA ARG A 206 18.25 13.21 18.92
C ARG A 206 18.05 13.55 20.39
N GLU A 207 17.82 14.83 20.71
CA GLU A 207 17.68 15.28 22.10
C GLU A 207 16.24 15.18 22.59
N SER A 208 15.28 15.54 21.74
CA SER A 208 13.86 15.60 22.10
C SER A 208 13.06 14.34 21.73
N GLY A 209 13.60 13.47 20.86
CA GLY A 209 12.88 12.33 20.29
C GLY A 209 11.73 12.74 19.35
N ARG A 210 11.66 14.00 18.92
CA ARG A 210 10.58 14.53 18.09
C ARG A 210 10.71 14.04 16.65
N GLU A 211 9.68 13.36 16.15
CA GLU A 211 9.59 12.99 14.74
C GLU A 211 9.41 14.22 13.84
N HIS A 212 10.24 14.35 12.81
CA HIS A 212 10.11 15.35 11.75
C HIS A 212 9.33 14.82 10.55
N ILE A 213 9.72 13.64 10.06
CA ILE A 213 9.08 12.95 8.94
C ILE A 213 9.22 11.44 9.17
N SER A 214 8.27 10.66 8.68
CA SER A 214 8.37 9.21 8.62
C SER A 214 7.66 8.65 7.39
N GLN A 215 8.08 7.46 6.98
CA GLN A 215 7.45 6.71 5.90
C GLN A 215 7.48 5.22 6.21
N ASN A 216 6.47 4.50 5.72
CA ASN A 216 6.33 3.06 5.92
C ASN A 216 6.47 2.31 4.59
N CYS A 217 7.06 1.12 4.64
CA CYS A 217 7.13 0.17 3.54
C CYS A 217 6.68 -1.21 4.06
N THR A 218 5.90 -1.95 3.26
CA THR A 218 5.51 -3.31 3.60
C THR A 218 6.38 -4.31 2.85
N ILE A 219 6.92 -5.29 3.57
CA ILE A 219 7.63 -6.46 3.04
C ILE A 219 6.82 -7.70 3.37
N LEU A 220 6.67 -8.62 2.42
CA LEU A 220 6.00 -9.90 2.65
C LEU A 220 7.03 -10.96 3.07
N ALA A 221 6.82 -11.62 4.20
CA ALA A 221 7.51 -12.88 4.51
C ALA A 221 6.61 -14.05 4.05
N ALA A 222 7.18 -14.97 3.28
CA ALA A 222 6.51 -16.16 2.76
C ALA A 222 7.42 -17.39 2.86
N GLY A 223 6.84 -18.60 2.90
CA GLY A 223 7.63 -19.83 2.98
C GLY A 223 8.38 -20.03 4.30
N GLN A 224 8.03 -19.28 5.34
CA GLN A 224 8.61 -19.37 6.67
C GLN A 224 8.09 -20.65 7.35
N VAL A 225 8.99 -21.62 7.56
CA VAL A 225 8.63 -22.93 8.11
C VAL A 225 8.42 -22.82 9.62
N ILE A 226 7.16 -22.74 10.02
CA ILE A 226 6.74 -22.70 11.41
C ILE A 226 7.14 -24.03 12.09
N GLY A 227 8.15 -24.00 12.95
CA GLY A 227 8.60 -25.18 13.70
C GLY A 227 7.69 -25.50 14.90
N VAL A 228 7.76 -26.73 15.39
CA VAL A 228 7.06 -27.15 16.62
C VAL A 228 7.71 -26.50 17.84
N SER A 229 6.91 -25.75 18.60
CA SER A 229 7.33 -25.08 19.83
C SER A 229 6.89 -25.80 21.11
N GLU A 230 5.83 -26.61 21.03
CA GLU A 230 5.28 -27.36 22.15
C GLU A 230 4.56 -28.62 21.65
N ILE A 231 4.71 -29.72 22.39
CA ILE A 231 3.90 -30.92 22.25
C ILE A 231 3.24 -31.22 23.60
N ARG A 232 2.01 -31.72 23.60
CA ARG A 232 1.31 -32.18 24.80
C ARG A 232 0.73 -33.57 24.59
N ILE A 233 0.88 -34.45 25.55
CA ILE A 233 0.29 -35.80 25.56
C ILE A 233 -0.73 -35.92 26.69
N SER A 234 -1.81 -36.66 26.44
CA SER A 234 -2.86 -36.94 27.42
C SER A 234 -3.46 -38.31 27.19
N CYS A 235 -3.74 -39.05 28.26
CA CYS A 235 -4.41 -40.35 28.22
C CYS A 235 -5.13 -40.60 29.56
N ALA A 236 -5.90 -41.68 29.63
CA ALA A 236 -6.38 -42.16 30.93
C ALA A 236 -5.20 -42.67 31.76
N GLY A 237 -5.14 -42.29 33.05
CA GLY A 237 -4.05 -42.70 33.95
C GLY A 237 -4.09 -44.17 34.37
N GLU A 238 -5.16 -44.90 34.07
CA GLU A 238 -5.35 -46.31 34.39
C GLU A 238 -6.00 -47.06 33.21
N ALA A 239 -5.65 -48.34 33.05
CA ALA A 239 -6.26 -49.26 32.09
C ALA A 239 -6.28 -50.69 32.67
N LEU A 240 -7.25 -51.52 32.30
CA LEU A 240 -7.19 -52.96 32.62
C LEU A 240 -6.42 -53.74 31.55
N GLU A 241 -5.79 -54.83 31.95
CA GLU A 241 -5.15 -55.80 31.06
C GLU A 241 -6.12 -56.28 29.96
N GLY A 242 -5.73 -56.11 28.69
CA GLY A 242 -6.54 -56.40 27.51
C GLY A 242 -7.39 -55.24 27.00
N GLU A 243 -7.43 -54.08 27.68
CA GLU A 243 -8.11 -52.88 27.20
C GLU A 243 -7.23 -52.03 26.28
N ARG A 244 -7.87 -51.05 25.62
CA ARG A 244 -7.18 -49.95 24.94
C ARG A 244 -7.74 -48.62 25.42
N ILE A 245 -6.86 -47.66 25.64
CA ILE A 245 -7.22 -46.28 26.00
C ILE A 245 -6.81 -45.32 24.89
N PRO A 246 -7.59 -44.25 24.63
CA PRO A 246 -7.20 -43.24 23.67
C PRO A 246 -6.06 -42.39 24.23
N VAL A 247 -5.13 -42.00 23.36
CA VAL A 247 -4.04 -41.08 23.68
C VAL A 247 -4.16 -39.86 22.78
N GLY A 248 -4.50 -38.72 23.36
CA GLY A 248 -4.56 -37.44 22.66
C GLY A 248 -3.21 -36.76 22.67
N VAL A 249 -2.68 -36.45 21.48
CA VAL A 249 -1.45 -35.67 21.30
C VAL A 249 -1.78 -34.36 20.60
N THR A 250 -1.36 -33.23 21.17
CA THR A 250 -1.52 -31.90 20.59
C THR A 250 -0.15 -31.35 20.24
N VAL A 251 0.09 -31.06 18.96
CA VAL A 251 1.31 -30.43 18.47
C VAL A 251 1.03 -28.96 18.16
N LEU A 252 1.78 -28.05 18.78
CA LEU A 252 1.61 -26.60 18.67
C LEU A 252 2.86 -25.91 18.07
N PRO A 253 2.67 -24.83 17.30
CA PRO A 253 1.37 -24.26 16.90
C PRO A 253 0.66 -25.13 15.83
N GLU A 254 -0.65 -24.94 15.65
CA GLU A 254 -1.45 -25.81 14.75
C GLU A 254 -1.05 -25.71 13.27
N ASN A 255 -0.43 -24.59 12.89
CA ASN A 255 0.09 -24.31 11.56
C ASN A 255 1.59 -24.66 11.41
N ALA A 256 2.18 -25.42 12.34
CA ALA A 256 3.54 -25.92 12.18
C ALA A 256 3.70 -26.75 10.89
N GLY A 257 4.81 -26.55 10.16
CA GLY A 257 5.04 -27.11 8.83
C GLY A 257 5.23 -28.62 8.83
N ASN A 258 5.84 -29.17 9.89
CA ASN A 258 5.91 -30.59 10.16
C ASN A 258 5.34 -30.87 11.56
N ARG A 259 4.21 -31.59 11.62
CA ARG A 259 3.51 -31.96 12.87
C ARG A 259 3.65 -33.44 13.21
N ALA A 260 4.57 -34.16 12.55
CA ALA A 260 4.86 -35.55 12.88
C ALA A 260 5.47 -35.67 14.28
N TYR A 261 5.09 -36.73 14.98
CA TYR A 261 5.57 -37.06 16.31
C TYR A 261 5.67 -38.57 16.46
N ARG A 262 6.50 -39.00 17.40
CA ARG A 262 6.63 -40.40 17.82
C ARG A 262 6.32 -40.55 19.30
N ILE A 263 5.76 -41.69 19.67
CA ILE A 263 5.57 -42.08 21.08
C ILE A 263 6.62 -43.13 21.44
N LEU A 264 7.37 -42.89 22.51
CA LEU A 264 8.16 -43.91 23.18
C LEU A 264 7.33 -44.50 24.33
N VAL A 265 7.46 -45.82 24.53
CA VAL A 265 6.77 -46.58 25.59
C VAL A 265 7.85 -47.14 26.52
N SER A 266 7.81 -46.78 27.81
CA SER A 266 8.87 -47.16 28.77
C SER A 266 8.97 -48.68 29.01
N ASP A 267 7.85 -49.39 28.90
CA ASP A 267 7.76 -50.85 29.04
C ASP A 267 6.89 -51.46 27.90
N PRO A 268 7.53 -51.99 26.84
CA PRO A 268 6.82 -52.66 25.73
C PRO A 268 6.16 -54.01 26.09
N GLU A 269 6.45 -54.60 27.26
CA GLU A 269 5.74 -55.80 27.73
C GLU A 269 4.41 -55.43 28.41
N ALA A 270 4.37 -54.29 29.12
CA ALA A 270 3.17 -53.77 29.75
C ALA A 270 2.16 -53.18 28.75
N GLY A 271 2.60 -52.66 27.60
CA GLY A 271 1.70 -52.29 26.50
C GLY A 271 2.38 -51.77 25.23
N GLU A 272 1.58 -51.42 24.23
CA GLU A 272 2.07 -50.79 22.99
C GLU A 272 1.22 -49.58 22.60
N PHE A 273 1.82 -48.58 21.95
CA PHE A 273 1.09 -47.49 21.31
C PHE A 273 0.95 -47.75 19.80
N ARG A 274 -0.26 -47.63 19.25
CA ARG A 274 -0.52 -47.69 17.81
C ARG A 274 -1.80 -46.93 17.44
N ASP A 275 -1.77 -46.18 16.34
CA ASP A 275 -2.93 -45.52 15.72
C ASP A 275 -3.73 -44.59 16.67
N GLY A 276 -3.07 -43.93 17.63
CA GLY A 276 -3.71 -43.07 18.64
C GLY A 276 -4.25 -43.79 19.87
N TRP A 277 -3.95 -45.08 20.03
CA TRP A 277 -4.39 -45.91 21.15
C TRP A 277 -3.19 -46.54 21.86
N PHE A 278 -3.25 -46.57 23.20
CA PHE A 278 -2.39 -47.43 24.01
C PHE A 278 -3.13 -48.73 24.34
N TYR A 279 -2.51 -49.87 24.05
CA TYR A 279 -3.05 -51.22 24.26
C TYR A 279 -2.38 -51.84 25.48
N ALA A 280 -3.14 -52.06 26.56
CA ALA A 280 -2.66 -52.61 27.81
C ALA A 280 -2.49 -54.13 27.70
N ARG A 281 -1.28 -54.64 27.96
CA ARG A 281 -0.89 -56.05 27.75
C ARG A 281 -0.52 -56.80 29.02
N ARG A 282 0.13 -56.15 29.99
CA ARG A 282 0.50 -56.74 31.28
C ARG A 282 0.43 -55.68 32.39
N PRO A 283 0.13 -56.06 33.65
CA PRO A 283 0.12 -55.13 34.76
C PRO A 283 1.50 -54.50 35.00
N GLY A 284 1.54 -53.17 35.12
CA GLY A 284 2.77 -52.38 35.23
C GLY A 284 2.51 -50.89 35.07
N ASN A 285 3.50 -50.06 35.41
CA ASN A 285 3.44 -48.61 35.19
C ASN A 285 4.19 -48.28 33.91
N VAL A 286 3.54 -47.56 33.00
CA VAL A 286 4.07 -47.22 31.68
C VAL A 286 4.08 -45.70 31.53
N THR A 287 5.24 -45.14 31.21
CA THR A 287 5.36 -43.76 30.76
C THR A 287 5.32 -43.75 29.23
N LEU A 288 4.42 -42.94 28.68
CA LEU A 288 4.35 -42.60 27.26
C LEU A 288 5.03 -41.25 27.07
N THR A 289 6.07 -41.18 26.25
CA THR A 289 6.77 -39.93 25.92
C THR A 289 6.45 -39.54 24.48
N ALA A 290 5.76 -38.43 24.28
CA ALA A 290 5.58 -37.84 22.96
C ALA A 290 6.76 -36.95 22.61
N ILE A 291 7.37 -37.15 21.43
CA ILE A 291 8.50 -36.36 20.94
C ILE A 291 8.18 -35.88 19.53
N SER A 292 8.31 -34.58 19.27
CA SER A 292 8.19 -34.02 17.93
C SER A 292 9.33 -34.50 17.02
N GLU A 293 9.02 -34.84 15.77
CA GLU A 293 10.05 -35.18 14.77
C GLU A 293 10.72 -33.93 14.17
N ASP A 294 10.02 -32.80 14.20
CA ASP A 294 10.48 -31.50 13.73
C ASP A 294 11.43 -30.82 14.73
N ASN A 295 11.11 -30.92 16.02
CA ASN A 295 11.91 -30.38 17.11
C ASN A 295 12.00 -31.38 18.28
N PRO A 296 13.02 -32.27 18.28
CA PRO A 296 13.16 -33.30 19.32
C PRO A 296 13.40 -32.79 20.74
N ALA A 297 13.61 -31.48 20.96
CA ALA A 297 13.66 -30.88 22.29
C ALA A 297 12.26 -30.57 22.85
N CYS A 298 11.21 -30.60 22.01
CA CYS A 298 9.82 -30.57 22.43
C CYS A 298 9.34 -32.01 22.70
N GLU A 299 9.34 -32.38 23.98
CA GLU A 299 8.77 -33.63 24.48
C GLU A 299 7.83 -33.38 25.67
N ASP A 300 6.88 -34.30 25.87
CA ASP A 300 5.95 -34.33 27.01
C ASP A 300 5.64 -35.78 27.39
N THR A 301 5.23 -36.03 28.65
CA THR A 301 4.99 -37.37 29.18
C THR A 301 3.63 -37.57 29.84
N ALA A 302 3.07 -38.77 29.67
CA ALA A 302 1.88 -39.21 30.39
C ALA A 302 2.11 -40.61 30.99
N GLU A 303 1.57 -40.85 32.19
CA GLU A 303 1.69 -42.14 32.89
C GLU A 303 0.39 -42.95 32.78
N VAL A 304 0.53 -44.26 32.61
CA VAL A 304 -0.56 -45.24 32.59
C VAL A 304 -0.24 -46.38 33.54
N THR A 305 -1.09 -46.60 34.53
CA THR A 305 -1.04 -47.80 35.39
C THR A 305 -1.92 -48.89 34.77
N VAL A 306 -1.31 -49.93 34.23
CA VAL A 306 -2.04 -51.13 33.80
C VAL A 306 -2.32 -52.00 35.03
N LYS A 307 -3.59 -52.27 35.30
CA LYS A 307 -4.04 -53.14 36.39
C LYS A 307 -4.45 -54.50 35.84
N ARG A 308 -4.23 -55.55 36.64
CA ARG A 308 -4.75 -56.89 36.32
C ARG A 308 -6.28 -56.84 36.30
N LYS A 309 -6.88 -57.49 35.32
CA LYS A 309 -8.31 -57.75 35.33
C LYS A 309 -8.61 -58.75 36.45
N GLU A 310 -9.33 -58.33 37.48
CA GLU A 310 -9.75 -59.25 38.54
C GLU A 310 -10.76 -60.26 37.98
N ASP A 311 -10.49 -61.55 38.17
CA ASP A 311 -11.44 -62.61 37.85
C ASP A 311 -12.64 -62.49 38.80
N THR A 312 -13.74 -61.92 38.32
CA THR A 312 -15.05 -62.03 38.99
C THR A 312 -15.56 -63.47 38.85
N ALA A 313 -15.05 -64.34 39.73
CA ALA A 313 -15.66 -65.62 40.00
C ALA A 313 -17.07 -65.38 40.57
N PRO A 314 -18.14 -65.91 39.96
CA PRO A 314 -19.44 -65.98 40.62
C PRO A 314 -19.40 -67.06 41.71
N ASP A 315 -20.05 -66.77 42.83
CA ASP A 315 -20.13 -67.64 43.99
C ASP A 315 -20.79 -69.01 43.70
N GLY A 316 -20.49 -69.98 44.58
CA GLY A 316 -21.56 -70.73 45.22
C GLY A 316 -22.21 -71.89 44.45
N GLU A 317 -21.77 -73.09 44.80
CA GLU A 317 -22.43 -74.40 44.69
C GLU A 317 -23.93 -74.47 44.30
N GLY A 318 -24.21 -75.37 43.34
CA GLY A 318 -25.22 -76.42 43.56
C GLY A 318 -26.64 -76.20 43.03
N GLY A 319 -27.01 -76.92 41.96
CA GLY A 319 -28.41 -77.03 41.53
C GLY A 319 -28.61 -77.69 40.17
N SER A 320 -28.73 -79.02 40.15
CA SER A 320 -29.11 -79.78 38.96
C SER A 320 -30.60 -79.57 38.61
N GLY A 321 -30.92 -79.30 37.35
CA GLY A 321 -32.31 -79.19 36.86
C GLY A 321 -32.41 -79.35 35.35
N GLU A 322 -33.08 -80.40 34.89
CA GLU A 322 -33.29 -80.74 33.49
C GLU A 322 -34.43 -79.95 32.81
N LEU A 323 -34.32 -79.81 31.47
CA LEU A 323 -35.39 -79.74 30.46
C LEU A 323 -36.43 -78.59 30.49
N GLY A 324 -36.60 -77.95 29.33
CA GLY A 324 -37.75 -77.09 29.00
C GLY A 324 -37.44 -76.15 27.82
N GLY A 325 -38.25 -76.17 26.76
CA GLY A 325 -37.98 -75.41 25.53
C GLY A 325 -39.11 -74.46 25.09
N ASN A 326 -38.91 -73.91 23.88
CA ASN A 326 -39.83 -73.10 23.06
C ASN A 326 -40.13 -71.63 23.44
N GLY A 327 -40.17 -70.81 22.39
CA GLY A 327 -40.73 -69.44 22.35
C GLY A 327 -39.66 -68.34 22.36
N GLY A 328 -39.54 -67.48 21.34
CA GLY A 328 -40.21 -67.45 20.03
C GLY A 328 -39.70 -66.26 19.21
N SER A 329 -39.72 -66.37 17.88
CA SER A 329 -39.31 -65.32 16.95
C SER A 329 -40.52 -64.76 16.20
N GLU A 330 -40.73 -63.45 16.26
CA GLU A 330 -41.31 -62.55 15.22
C GLU A 330 -41.39 -61.13 15.86
N ALA A 331 -40.87 -60.08 15.22
CA ALA A 331 -41.59 -59.17 14.31
C ALA A 331 -42.64 -58.29 15.05
N ASP A 332 -42.93 -57.04 14.66
CA ASP A 332 -42.80 -56.42 13.34
C ASP A 332 -42.97 -54.88 13.38
N ARG A 333 -42.53 -54.20 12.30
CA ARG A 333 -42.96 -52.91 11.72
C ARG A 333 -43.39 -51.69 12.58
N SER A 334 -42.68 -50.58 12.33
CA SER A 334 -43.11 -49.52 11.36
C SER A 334 -41.86 -48.69 10.98
N ASP A 335 -41.41 -48.47 9.73
CA ASP A 335 -42.04 -48.10 8.45
C ASP A 335 -42.85 -46.78 8.51
N THR A 336 -42.56 -45.73 7.72
CA THR A 336 -41.47 -45.46 6.75
C THR A 336 -41.25 -43.92 6.68
N ILE A 337 -40.18 -43.37 6.07
CA ILE A 337 -40.19 -42.64 4.77
C ILE A 337 -38.76 -42.07 4.46
N SER A 338 -38.52 -41.73 3.18
CA SER A 338 -37.35 -41.12 2.50
C SER A 338 -37.00 -39.66 2.88
N TYR A 339 -35.86 -39.05 2.50
CA TYR A 339 -34.82 -39.29 1.47
C TYR A 339 -33.41 -39.23 2.11
N GLY A 340 -32.31 -39.76 1.53
CA GLY A 340 -32.11 -40.46 0.25
C GLY A 340 -30.81 -40.00 -0.46
N GLY A 341 -29.75 -40.83 -0.45
CA GLY A 341 -28.57 -40.67 -1.32
C GLY A 341 -27.20 -40.60 -0.64
N HIS A 342 -26.52 -41.76 -0.49
CA HIS A 342 -25.08 -41.85 -0.23
C HIS A 342 -24.36 -42.48 -1.43
N GLY A 343 -23.19 -41.96 -1.80
CA GLY A 343 -22.21 -42.65 -2.65
C GLY A 343 -21.48 -41.76 -3.65
N GLY A 344 -20.20 -41.45 -3.41
CA GLY A 344 -19.36 -40.80 -4.44
C GLY A 344 -18.21 -39.92 -3.96
N ALA A 345 -17.26 -40.47 -3.19
CA ALA A 345 -15.87 -40.02 -3.06
C ALA A 345 -15.57 -38.50 -3.22
N SER A 346 -15.69 -37.73 -2.13
CA SER A 346 -14.90 -36.51 -2.01
C SER A 346 -13.44 -36.90 -1.74
N ARG A 347 -12.55 -36.64 -2.71
CA ARG A 347 -11.12 -36.54 -2.43
C ARG A 347 -10.93 -35.29 -1.58
N GLY A 348 -10.67 -35.47 -0.29
CA GLY A 348 -10.30 -34.38 0.60
C GLY A 348 -8.92 -33.82 0.23
N SER A 349 -8.86 -32.95 -0.77
CA SER A 349 -7.83 -31.92 -0.81
C SER A 349 -8.00 -31.06 0.44
N GLY A 350 -6.94 -30.91 1.23
CA GLY A 350 -6.96 -30.03 2.39
C GLY A 350 -7.45 -28.64 2.00
N THR A 351 -8.43 -28.11 2.72
CA THR A 351 -8.93 -26.75 2.50
C THR A 351 -7.84 -25.75 2.82
N GLU A 352 -7.23 -25.18 1.77
CA GLU A 352 -6.32 -24.05 1.89
C GLU A 352 -7.06 -22.86 2.50
N VAL A 353 -6.48 -22.26 3.54
CA VAL A 353 -7.12 -21.21 4.33
C VAL A 353 -6.60 -19.84 3.86
N PHE A 354 -7.27 -19.27 2.85
CA PHE A 354 -6.96 -17.94 2.34
C PHE A 354 -8.06 -16.93 2.67
N THR A 355 -7.70 -15.66 2.79
CA THR A 355 -8.67 -14.55 2.67
C THR A 355 -8.97 -14.33 1.19
N PHE A 356 -10.23 -14.07 0.84
CA PHE A 356 -10.62 -13.95 -0.56
C PHE A 356 -11.76 -12.96 -0.79
N TRP A 357 -11.71 -12.31 -1.95
CA TRP A 357 -12.81 -11.53 -2.48
C TRP A 357 -13.81 -12.44 -3.19
N ARG A 358 -15.09 -12.07 -3.15
CA ARG A 358 -16.14 -12.79 -3.87
C ARG A 358 -17.16 -11.83 -4.46
N LEU A 359 -17.26 -11.86 -5.78
CA LEU A 359 -18.30 -11.16 -6.53
C LEU A 359 -19.63 -11.92 -6.41
N ARG A 360 -20.70 -11.21 -6.07
CA ARG A 360 -22.09 -11.70 -6.11
C ARG A 360 -22.99 -10.56 -6.57
N ASP A 361 -23.85 -10.81 -7.57
CA ASP A 361 -24.82 -9.82 -8.08
C ASP A 361 -24.20 -8.44 -8.41
N GLY A 362 -22.98 -8.46 -8.97
CA GLY A 362 -22.22 -7.25 -9.31
C GLY A 362 -21.56 -6.52 -8.13
N LYS A 363 -21.63 -7.09 -6.91
CA LYS A 363 -21.09 -6.52 -5.67
C LYS A 363 -19.96 -7.37 -5.10
N TRP A 364 -18.92 -6.71 -4.58
CA TRP A 364 -17.78 -7.37 -3.95
C TRP A 364 -18.00 -7.54 -2.44
N TYR A 365 -17.69 -8.74 -1.96
CA TYR A 365 -17.70 -9.13 -0.55
C TYR A 365 -16.33 -9.70 -0.18
N TYR A 366 -15.85 -9.44 1.03
CA TYR A 366 -14.59 -10.00 1.53
C TYR A 366 -14.84 -11.10 2.56
N TYR A 367 -14.11 -12.20 2.43
CA TYR A 367 -14.13 -13.33 3.36
C TYR A 367 -12.79 -13.45 4.07
N ARG A 368 -12.84 -13.54 5.40
CA ARG A 368 -11.69 -13.77 6.27
C ARG A 368 -11.27 -15.25 6.24
N ALA A 369 -10.10 -15.54 6.79
CA ALA A 369 -9.52 -16.88 6.87
C ALA A 369 -10.44 -17.90 7.58
N ASP A 370 -11.19 -17.46 8.60
CA ASP A 370 -12.20 -18.27 9.30
C ASP A 370 -13.50 -18.50 8.51
N GLY A 371 -13.57 -18.04 7.25
CA GLY A 371 -14.76 -18.09 6.42
C GLY A 371 -15.85 -17.06 6.77
N THR A 372 -15.60 -16.16 7.73
CA THR A 372 -16.56 -15.09 8.07
C THR A 372 -16.55 -13.98 7.03
N MET A 373 -17.73 -13.42 6.75
CA MET A 373 -17.85 -12.25 5.88
C MET A 373 -17.43 -10.98 6.65
N ALA A 374 -16.64 -10.12 6.02
CA ALA A 374 -16.40 -8.78 6.53
C ALA A 374 -17.60 -7.87 6.26
N ALA A 375 -18.09 -7.22 7.30
CA ALA A 375 -19.17 -6.25 7.26
C ALA A 375 -18.89 -5.18 8.33
N ASP A 376 -19.31 -3.96 8.02
CA ASP A 376 -19.03 -2.72 8.77
C ASP A 376 -17.57 -2.56 9.24
N SER A 377 -16.61 -2.95 8.41
CA SER A 377 -15.21 -3.04 8.80
C SER A 377 -14.24 -2.67 7.69
N TRP A 378 -13.10 -2.11 8.07
CA TRP A 378 -11.91 -2.02 7.23
C TRP A 378 -11.23 -3.39 7.08
N VAL A 379 -10.70 -3.69 5.90
CA VAL A 379 -9.85 -4.86 5.64
C VAL A 379 -8.62 -4.44 4.85
N LEU A 380 -7.47 -5.03 5.16
CA LEU A 380 -6.23 -4.86 4.39
C LEU A 380 -6.08 -6.07 3.46
N TYR A 381 -5.91 -5.81 2.17
CA TYR A 381 -5.68 -6.84 1.15
C TYR A 381 -4.66 -6.32 0.13
N ARG A 382 -3.54 -7.05 -0.07
CA ARG A 382 -2.44 -6.66 -0.98
C ARG A 382 -2.03 -5.17 -0.82
N ASP A 383 -1.71 -4.79 0.41
CA ASP A 383 -1.27 -3.45 0.84
C ASP A 383 -2.25 -2.29 0.62
N GLN A 384 -3.48 -2.60 0.18
CA GLN A 384 -4.57 -1.66 -0.01
C GLN A 384 -5.66 -1.90 1.04
N TRP A 385 -6.17 -0.81 1.62
CA TRP A 385 -7.27 -0.85 2.57
C TRP A 385 -8.60 -0.73 1.83
N TYR A 386 -9.60 -1.52 2.22
CA TYR A 386 -10.94 -1.49 1.66
C TYR A 386 -11.96 -1.37 2.79
N ARG A 387 -13.06 -0.64 2.58
CA ARG A 387 -14.16 -0.54 3.56
C ARG A 387 -15.34 -1.37 3.09
N LEU A 388 -15.80 -2.31 3.92
CA LEU A 388 -17.06 -3.04 3.70
C LEU A 388 -18.18 -2.32 4.46
N GLY A 389 -19.31 -2.08 3.82
CA GLY A 389 -20.53 -1.55 4.44
C GLY A 389 -21.18 -2.52 5.42
N ALA A 390 -22.21 -2.08 6.12
CA ALA A 390 -22.94 -2.90 7.10
C ALA A 390 -23.65 -4.12 6.48
N ASP A 391 -23.91 -4.11 5.17
CA ASP A 391 -24.42 -5.23 4.38
C ASP A 391 -23.30 -6.15 3.83
N GLY A 392 -22.04 -5.88 4.17
CA GLY A 392 -20.86 -6.60 3.70
C GLY A 392 -20.36 -6.19 2.31
N VAL A 393 -21.00 -5.20 1.67
CA VAL A 393 -20.64 -4.75 0.32
C VAL A 393 -19.46 -3.80 0.36
N MET A 394 -18.48 -4.02 -0.51
CA MET A 394 -17.34 -3.12 -0.68
C MET A 394 -17.79 -1.72 -1.11
N LEU A 395 -17.29 -0.71 -0.40
CA LEU A 395 -17.43 0.68 -0.78
C LEU A 395 -16.38 1.03 -1.84
N ASN A 396 -16.82 1.65 -2.94
CA ASN A 396 -15.96 2.13 -4.01
C ASN A 396 -16.50 3.43 -4.61
N ASN A 397 -15.61 4.18 -5.29
CA ASN A 397 -15.83 5.48 -5.93
C ASN A 397 -16.60 6.47 -5.04
N ARG A 398 -16.19 6.62 -3.77
CA ARG A 398 -16.91 7.45 -2.80
C ARG A 398 -16.10 7.89 -1.59
N TRP A 399 -16.50 9.02 -1.04
CA TRP A 399 -16.16 9.45 0.32
C TRP A 399 -16.81 8.53 1.37
N PHE A 400 -16.06 8.30 2.45
CA PHE A 400 -16.49 7.62 3.67
C PHE A 400 -16.02 8.44 4.88
N SER A 401 -16.91 8.67 5.85
CA SER A 401 -16.60 9.46 7.05
C SER A 401 -16.71 8.62 8.31
N GLU A 402 -15.67 8.71 9.15
CA GLU A 402 -15.58 7.95 10.40
C GLU A 402 -14.92 8.84 11.47
N SER A 403 -15.60 9.03 12.61
CA SER A 403 -15.12 9.87 13.73
C SER A 403 -14.65 11.28 13.30
N GLY A 404 -15.35 11.92 12.36
CA GLY A 404 -15.03 13.26 11.87
C GLY A 404 -13.88 13.35 10.86
N LYS A 405 -13.26 12.21 10.50
CA LYS A 405 -12.26 12.12 9.43
C LYS A 405 -12.94 11.75 8.11
N GLN A 406 -12.34 12.15 6.99
CA GLN A 406 -12.78 11.81 5.64
C GLN A 406 -11.76 10.90 4.97
N TYR A 407 -12.24 9.86 4.31
CA TYR A 407 -11.49 8.87 3.56
C TYR A 407 -12.11 8.74 2.17
N TYR A 408 -11.33 8.41 1.15
CA TYR A 408 -11.87 8.13 -0.18
C TYR A 408 -11.51 6.71 -0.63
N LEU A 409 -12.51 5.99 -1.11
CA LEU A 409 -12.36 4.68 -1.74
C LEU A 409 -12.44 4.88 -3.25
N SER A 410 -11.37 4.50 -3.98
CA SER A 410 -11.28 4.61 -5.45
C SER A 410 -12.28 3.71 -6.18
N ASP A 411 -12.30 3.78 -7.50
CA ASP A 411 -13.09 2.96 -8.43
C ASP A 411 -13.08 1.46 -8.10
N ASN A 412 -11.91 0.91 -7.76
CA ASN A 412 -11.69 -0.48 -7.36
C ASN A 412 -11.93 -0.77 -5.87
N GLY A 413 -12.32 0.24 -5.08
CA GLY A 413 -12.59 0.14 -3.64
C GLY A 413 -11.38 0.35 -2.72
N ALA A 414 -10.18 0.55 -3.25
CA ALA A 414 -8.99 0.81 -2.45
C ALA A 414 -9.01 2.22 -1.85
N MET A 415 -8.53 2.35 -0.61
CA MET A 415 -8.41 3.63 0.07
C MET A 415 -7.18 4.39 -0.42
N ILE A 416 -7.38 5.63 -0.87
CA ILE A 416 -6.28 6.55 -1.18
C ILE A 416 -5.54 6.89 0.13
N ARG A 417 -4.20 6.74 0.17
CA ARG A 417 -3.39 7.04 1.36
C ARG A 417 -1.95 7.43 1.03
N GLY A 418 -1.38 8.34 1.81
CA GLY A 418 0.02 8.75 1.75
C GLY A 418 0.40 9.45 0.45
N CYS A 419 -0.55 10.09 -0.24
CA CYS A 419 -0.38 10.63 -1.58
C CYS A 419 -1.48 11.65 -1.96
N TRP A 420 -1.35 12.24 -3.14
CA TRP A 420 -2.38 13.09 -3.75
C TRP A 420 -3.39 12.26 -4.54
N GLY A 421 -4.69 12.52 -4.35
CA GLY A 421 -5.76 11.93 -5.15
C GLY A 421 -6.62 13.00 -5.82
N HIS A 422 -6.83 12.85 -7.12
CA HIS A 422 -7.78 13.67 -7.87
C HIS A 422 -9.19 13.06 -7.75
N VAL A 423 -10.06 13.74 -7.01
CA VAL A 423 -11.38 13.28 -6.58
C VAL A 423 -12.40 14.37 -6.85
N ASP A 424 -13.55 14.02 -7.41
CA ASP A 424 -14.66 14.96 -7.70
C ASP A 424 -14.26 16.23 -8.49
N GLY A 425 -13.16 16.15 -9.27
CA GLY A 425 -12.61 17.27 -10.05
C GLY A 425 -11.69 18.21 -9.28
N GLN A 426 -11.21 17.80 -8.11
CA GLN A 426 -10.27 18.55 -7.26
C GLN A 426 -9.16 17.63 -6.74
N TRP A 427 -8.00 18.21 -6.42
CA TRP A 427 -6.89 17.48 -5.82
C TRP A 427 -6.95 17.55 -4.29
N HIS A 428 -6.92 16.38 -3.66
CA HIS A 428 -6.91 16.23 -2.20
C HIS A 428 -5.65 15.48 -1.77
N TYR A 429 -5.00 15.90 -0.70
CA TYR A 429 -3.93 15.12 -0.10
C TYR A 429 -4.47 14.18 0.98
N PHE A 430 -4.11 12.90 0.91
CA PHE A 430 -4.48 11.89 1.89
C PHE A 430 -3.26 11.49 2.72
N ASP A 431 -3.35 11.56 4.05
CA ASP A 431 -2.28 11.12 4.95
C ASP A 431 -2.01 9.60 4.83
N GLN A 432 -0.94 9.10 5.46
CA GLN A 432 -0.58 7.66 5.43
C GLN A 432 -1.68 6.73 5.99
N ASN A 433 -2.64 7.27 6.74
CA ASN A 433 -3.80 6.55 7.27
C ASN A 433 -5.06 6.69 6.38
N GLY A 434 -4.94 7.37 5.23
CA GLY A 434 -6.03 7.65 4.28
C GLY A 434 -6.94 8.81 4.64
N ARG A 435 -6.54 9.68 5.59
CA ARG A 435 -7.34 10.85 5.98
C ARG A 435 -7.07 11.99 5.00
N SER A 436 -8.12 12.49 4.35
CA SER A 436 -8.01 13.74 3.58
C SER A 436 -7.66 14.88 4.53
N LEU A 437 -6.62 15.64 4.17
CA LEU A 437 -6.24 16.87 4.83
C LEU A 437 -6.87 18.07 4.10
N SER A 438 -7.27 19.11 4.85
CA SER A 438 -7.67 20.39 4.26
C SER A 438 -6.45 21.28 4.01
N ASP A 439 -6.59 22.24 3.11
CA ASP A 439 -5.67 23.38 2.94
C ASP A 439 -4.21 22.99 2.63
N VAL A 440 -3.99 21.80 2.09
CA VAL A 440 -2.68 21.38 1.56
C VAL A 440 -2.53 21.91 0.14
N GLU A 441 -1.54 22.78 -0.09
CA GLU A 441 -1.23 23.32 -1.42
C GLU A 441 0.01 22.68 -2.06
N ALA A 442 0.95 22.16 -1.26
CA ALA A 442 2.15 21.49 -1.74
C ALA A 442 2.60 20.38 -0.78
N ARG A 443 2.96 19.21 -1.32
CA ARG A 443 3.46 18.04 -0.58
C ARG A 443 4.07 16.99 -1.52
N ASP A 444 5.06 16.24 -1.03
CA ASP A 444 5.74 15.14 -1.73
C ASP A 444 6.35 15.55 -3.09
N GLY A 445 6.85 16.79 -3.18
CA GLY A 445 7.38 17.38 -4.41
C GLY A 445 6.32 17.86 -5.41
N PHE A 446 5.03 17.70 -5.10
CA PHE A 446 3.92 18.21 -5.91
C PHE A 446 3.31 19.48 -5.32
N ARG A 447 2.71 20.30 -6.18
CA ARG A 447 2.05 21.56 -5.83
C ARG A 447 0.81 21.81 -6.68
N LEU A 448 -0.24 22.37 -6.09
CA LEU A 448 -1.44 22.84 -6.78
C LEU A 448 -1.16 24.11 -7.60
N SER A 449 -1.59 24.10 -8.86
CA SER A 449 -1.56 25.24 -9.77
C SER A 449 -2.91 25.36 -10.49
N GLY A 450 -3.84 26.08 -9.85
CA GLY A 450 -5.23 26.14 -10.30
C GLY A 450 -5.94 24.79 -10.12
N GLN A 451 -6.26 24.12 -11.23
CA GLN A 451 -6.86 22.78 -11.23
C GLN A 451 -5.82 21.66 -11.43
N ASP A 452 -4.59 22.00 -11.82
CA ASP A 452 -3.53 21.04 -12.10
C ASP A 452 -2.70 20.76 -10.83
N LEU A 453 -2.23 19.52 -10.67
CA LEU A 453 -1.17 19.18 -9.73
C LEU A 453 0.16 19.10 -10.49
N VAL A 454 1.17 19.84 -10.06
CA VAL A 454 2.44 20.05 -10.79
C VAL A 454 3.59 19.53 -9.95
N TYR A 455 4.48 18.72 -10.53
CA TYR A 455 5.65 18.19 -9.84
C TYR A 455 6.85 19.14 -9.96
N MET A 456 7.19 19.75 -8.83
CA MET A 456 8.28 20.71 -8.62
C MET A 456 9.53 20.06 -8.00
N GLY A 457 9.45 18.79 -7.59
CA GLY A 457 10.57 18.07 -6.97
C GLY A 457 11.76 17.82 -7.93
N PRO A 458 12.89 17.33 -7.38
CA PRO A 458 14.18 17.29 -8.07
C PRO A 458 14.29 16.22 -9.16
N ASP A 459 13.39 15.24 -9.19
CA ASP A 459 13.45 14.16 -10.17
C ASP A 459 13.13 14.70 -11.57
N THR A 460 13.96 14.42 -12.56
CA THR A 460 13.82 14.97 -13.92
C THR A 460 12.97 14.12 -14.85
N GLY A 461 12.61 12.90 -14.43
CA GLY A 461 11.72 12.01 -15.19
C GLY A 461 10.26 12.49 -15.22
N SER A 462 9.50 11.93 -16.16
CA SER A 462 8.04 12.11 -16.25
C SER A 462 7.26 11.05 -15.44
N TRP A 463 7.94 10.17 -14.72
CA TRP A 463 7.36 9.11 -13.91
C TRP A 463 7.84 9.26 -12.46
N ILE A 464 6.92 9.58 -11.56
CA ILE A 464 7.21 9.93 -10.16
C ILE A 464 6.52 8.94 -9.23
N ASN A 465 7.27 8.30 -8.35
CA ASN A 465 6.72 7.40 -7.34
C ASN A 465 6.46 8.17 -6.04
N VAL A 466 5.32 7.91 -5.40
CA VAL A 466 5.00 8.34 -4.03
C VAL A 466 4.38 7.15 -3.30
N GLY A 467 5.20 6.44 -2.52
CA GLY A 467 4.82 5.17 -1.93
C GLY A 467 4.42 4.15 -3.01
N ILE A 468 3.22 3.56 -2.89
CA ILE A 468 2.71 2.56 -3.84
C ILE A 468 2.16 3.15 -5.14
N TYR A 469 2.05 4.48 -5.24
CA TYR A 469 1.45 5.18 -6.37
C TYR A 469 2.52 5.72 -7.32
N THR A 470 2.28 5.60 -8.62
CA THR A 470 3.16 6.14 -9.67
C THR A 470 2.36 7.14 -10.49
N TYR A 471 2.82 8.39 -10.54
CA TYR A 471 2.23 9.47 -11.33
C TYR A 471 2.98 9.61 -12.65
N CYS A 472 2.25 9.89 -13.73
CA CYS A 472 2.86 10.31 -14.99
C CYS A 472 2.64 11.81 -15.20
N LEU A 473 3.65 12.50 -15.73
CA LEU A 473 3.68 13.93 -15.96
C LEU A 473 3.67 14.27 -17.45
N ASP A 474 2.95 15.34 -17.81
CA ASP A 474 3.07 15.95 -19.13
C ASP A 474 4.37 16.77 -19.29
N GLU A 475 4.60 17.30 -20.50
CA GLU A 475 5.76 18.16 -20.82
C GLU A 475 5.88 19.41 -19.93
N ARG A 476 4.79 19.80 -19.28
CA ARG A 476 4.69 20.95 -18.36
C ARG A 476 4.75 20.52 -16.89
N ARG A 477 5.18 19.29 -16.61
CA ARG A 477 5.33 18.69 -15.27
C ARG A 477 4.00 18.47 -14.53
N ARG A 478 2.87 18.49 -15.23
CA ARG A 478 1.54 18.36 -14.64
C ARG A 478 1.09 16.91 -14.64
N VAL A 479 0.46 16.47 -13.56
CA VAL A 479 -0.02 15.10 -13.41
C VAL A 479 -1.13 14.79 -14.42
N MET A 480 -0.91 13.73 -15.19
CA MET A 480 -1.86 13.23 -16.18
C MET A 480 -2.98 12.44 -15.47
N THR A 481 -4.23 12.65 -15.89
CA THR A 481 -5.41 11.94 -15.37
C THR A 481 -6.28 11.42 -16.52
N GLY A 482 -6.97 10.30 -16.31
CA GLY A 482 -7.98 9.75 -17.22
C GLY A 482 -7.51 9.44 -18.65
N CYS A 483 -6.23 9.10 -18.86
CA CYS A 483 -5.65 8.96 -20.20
C CYS A 483 -4.63 7.82 -20.33
N TRP A 484 -4.41 7.40 -21.58
CA TRP A 484 -3.37 6.44 -21.94
C TRP A 484 -2.00 7.12 -21.97
N VAL A 485 -0.99 6.40 -21.48
CA VAL A 485 0.43 6.77 -21.48
C VAL A 485 1.20 5.63 -22.13
N ASP A 486 2.08 5.93 -23.07
CA ASP A 486 2.92 4.95 -23.75
C ASP A 486 4.40 5.15 -23.36
N GLN A 487 5.07 4.10 -22.89
CA GLN A 487 6.50 4.09 -22.52
C GLN A 487 7.15 2.76 -22.93
N ASP A 488 8.33 2.82 -23.54
CA ASP A 488 9.21 1.67 -23.84
C ASP A 488 8.52 0.52 -24.63
N GLY A 489 7.49 0.86 -25.42
CA GLY A 489 6.68 -0.08 -26.20
C GLY A 489 5.46 -0.64 -25.46
N GLU A 490 5.38 -0.38 -24.15
CA GLU A 490 4.23 -0.72 -23.32
C GLU A 490 3.28 0.46 -23.11
N ARG A 491 2.03 0.12 -22.80
CA ARG A 491 0.92 1.05 -22.65
C ARG A 491 0.33 0.94 -21.25
N TYR A 492 0.09 2.08 -20.62
CA TYR A 492 -0.36 2.23 -19.25
C TYR A 492 -1.54 3.19 -19.20
N TYR A 493 -2.39 3.12 -18.17
CA TYR A 493 -3.48 4.07 -18.00
C TYR A 493 -3.31 4.89 -16.73
N ALA A 494 -3.21 6.21 -16.87
CA ALA A 494 -3.32 7.15 -15.77
C ALA A 494 -4.80 7.28 -15.38
N GLY A 495 -5.15 6.81 -14.19
CA GLY A 495 -6.53 6.79 -13.70
C GLY A 495 -7.12 8.17 -13.45
N ALA A 496 -8.41 8.23 -13.14
CA ALA A 496 -9.07 9.47 -12.75
C ALA A 496 -8.45 10.10 -11.48
N GLY A 497 -7.89 9.27 -10.59
CA GLY A 497 -7.19 9.66 -9.37
C GLY A 497 -5.78 10.24 -9.56
N GLY A 498 -5.18 10.13 -10.75
CA GLY A 498 -3.87 10.70 -11.08
C GLY A 498 -2.69 9.72 -11.15
N TRP A 499 -2.84 8.50 -10.66
CA TRP A 499 -1.79 7.48 -10.70
C TRP A 499 -2.06 6.42 -11.77
N ILE A 500 -1.00 5.70 -12.16
CA ILE A 500 -1.05 4.56 -13.07
C ILE A 500 -1.81 3.39 -12.43
N LEU A 501 -2.82 2.89 -13.14
CA LEU A 501 -3.65 1.78 -12.71
C LEU A 501 -2.89 0.45 -12.76
N ARG A 502 -3.09 -0.41 -11.75
CA ARG A 502 -2.43 -1.72 -11.59
C ARG A 502 -3.41 -2.79 -11.09
N ASN A 503 -3.18 -4.04 -11.48
CA ASN A 503 -3.95 -5.23 -11.08
C ASN A 503 -5.47 -5.09 -11.23
N GLN A 504 -5.97 -4.48 -12.32
CA GLN A 504 -7.40 -4.21 -12.44
C GLN A 504 -7.94 -4.06 -13.85
N TRP A 505 -9.24 -4.30 -13.96
CA TRP A 505 -10.06 -3.97 -15.12
C TRP A 505 -10.40 -2.47 -15.13
N ASN A 506 -10.30 -1.85 -16.30
CA ASN A 506 -10.65 -0.45 -16.53
C ASN A 506 -11.50 -0.31 -17.81
N GLU A 507 -12.58 0.47 -17.76
CA GLU A 507 -13.43 0.74 -18.91
C GLU A 507 -13.07 2.10 -19.53
N VAL A 508 -12.67 2.10 -20.80
CA VAL A 508 -12.36 3.32 -21.54
C VAL A 508 -13.19 3.34 -22.83
N ASN A 509 -14.09 4.32 -22.94
CA ASN A 509 -14.98 4.50 -24.10
C ASN A 509 -15.81 3.25 -24.47
N GLY A 510 -16.28 2.49 -23.46
CA GLY A 510 -17.07 1.26 -23.66
C GLY A 510 -16.25 -0.02 -23.90
N ASN A 511 -14.92 0.10 -24.01
CA ASN A 511 -14.02 -1.03 -24.15
C ASN A 511 -13.36 -1.36 -22.80
N TRP A 512 -13.23 -2.64 -22.49
CA TRP A 512 -12.61 -3.11 -21.25
C TRP A 512 -11.17 -3.55 -21.49
N TYR A 513 -10.27 -3.03 -20.66
CA TYR A 513 -8.83 -3.29 -20.67
C TYR A 513 -8.40 -3.81 -19.29
N PHE A 514 -7.37 -4.65 -19.23
CA PHE A 514 -6.78 -5.08 -17.97
C PHE A 514 -5.36 -4.54 -17.84
N LEU A 515 -5.03 -3.97 -16.67
CA LEU A 515 -3.71 -3.50 -16.31
C LEU A 515 -3.08 -4.49 -15.32
N ASP A 516 -1.87 -4.98 -15.62
CA ASP A 516 -1.16 -5.98 -14.82
C ASP A 516 -0.55 -5.43 -13.51
N GLY A 517 0.29 -6.23 -12.84
CA GLY A 517 0.91 -5.86 -11.56
C GLY A 517 1.84 -4.66 -11.66
N GLU A 518 2.52 -4.52 -12.80
CA GLU A 518 3.40 -3.42 -13.14
C GLU A 518 2.62 -2.19 -13.64
N GLY A 519 1.43 -2.43 -14.20
CA GLY A 519 0.49 -1.43 -14.73
C GLY A 519 0.38 -1.43 -16.26
N ARG A 520 1.02 -2.40 -16.92
CA ARG A 520 0.99 -2.55 -18.38
C ARG A 520 -0.36 -3.09 -18.82
N MET A 521 -0.85 -2.61 -19.94
CA MET A 521 -2.04 -3.10 -20.62
C MET A 521 -1.79 -4.51 -21.15
N VAL A 522 -2.48 -5.49 -20.60
CA VAL A 522 -2.37 -6.88 -21.04
C VAL A 522 -2.91 -7.05 -22.46
N ARG A 523 -2.15 -7.75 -23.29
CA ARG A 523 -2.55 -8.22 -24.62
C ARG A 523 -2.76 -9.74 -24.57
N GLU A 524 -3.45 -10.31 -25.55
CA GLU A 524 -3.75 -11.74 -25.66
C GLU A 524 -4.69 -12.33 -24.60
N SER A 525 -4.25 -12.59 -23.36
CA SER A 525 -5.11 -13.19 -22.33
C SER A 525 -4.64 -12.96 -20.89
N ILE A 526 -5.60 -12.92 -19.96
CA ILE A 526 -5.37 -12.86 -18.50
C ILE A 526 -6.21 -13.92 -17.79
N VAL A 527 -5.76 -14.39 -16.63
CA VAL A 527 -6.60 -15.12 -15.67
C VAL A 527 -6.88 -14.20 -14.49
N TRP A 528 -8.14 -13.87 -14.28
CA TRP A 528 -8.62 -13.01 -13.20
C TRP A 528 -9.72 -13.74 -12.43
N GLU A 529 -9.58 -13.85 -11.11
CA GLU A 529 -10.59 -14.48 -10.24
C GLU A 529 -11.00 -15.90 -10.70
N GLY A 530 -10.01 -16.69 -11.12
CA GLY A 530 -10.19 -18.05 -11.61
C GLY A 530 -10.76 -18.18 -13.04
N LYS A 531 -11.18 -17.08 -13.68
CA LYS A 531 -11.68 -17.06 -15.07
C LYS A 531 -10.62 -16.54 -16.03
N ARG A 532 -10.47 -17.19 -17.19
CA ARG A 532 -9.62 -16.69 -18.30
C ARG A 532 -10.42 -15.75 -19.19
N TYR A 533 -9.83 -14.60 -19.50
CA TYR A 533 -10.35 -13.57 -20.40
C TYR A 533 -9.41 -13.45 -21.59
N GLN A 534 -9.96 -13.19 -22.78
CA GLN A 534 -9.21 -13.01 -24.03
C GLN A 534 -9.28 -11.55 -24.46
N LEU A 535 -8.13 -10.96 -24.78
CA LEU A 535 -7.96 -9.59 -25.22
C LEU A 535 -7.32 -9.57 -26.61
N ASP A 536 -7.62 -8.55 -27.43
CA ASP A 536 -7.01 -8.42 -28.74
C ASP A 536 -5.62 -7.78 -28.72
N GLU A 537 -5.05 -7.55 -29.91
CA GLU A 537 -3.75 -6.89 -30.10
C GLU A 537 -3.71 -5.46 -29.55
N ASN A 538 -4.89 -4.82 -29.42
CA ASN A 538 -5.07 -3.48 -28.85
C ASN A 538 -5.46 -3.52 -27.36
N GLY A 539 -5.45 -4.71 -26.73
CA GLY A 539 -5.81 -4.91 -25.32
C GLY A 539 -7.32 -4.87 -25.03
N ILE A 540 -8.19 -4.94 -26.03
CA ILE A 540 -9.65 -4.91 -25.83
C ILE A 540 -10.17 -6.31 -25.51
N ALA A 541 -10.85 -6.47 -24.36
CA ALA A 541 -11.48 -7.73 -23.98
C ALA A 541 -12.62 -8.13 -24.92
N ARG A 542 -12.53 -9.34 -25.49
CA ARG A 542 -13.50 -9.88 -26.47
C ARG A 542 -14.68 -10.61 -25.82
N ASP A 543 -14.53 -11.05 -24.58
CA ASP A 543 -15.60 -11.65 -23.76
C ASP A 543 -15.38 -11.23 -22.30
N THR A 544 -16.13 -10.23 -21.84
CA THR A 544 -16.13 -9.77 -20.44
C THR A 544 -17.04 -10.62 -19.55
N GLY A 545 -17.85 -11.51 -20.13
CA GLY A 545 -18.65 -12.48 -19.40
C GLY A 545 -19.72 -11.91 -18.48
N ARG A 546 -20.44 -10.88 -18.94
CA ARG A 546 -21.74 -10.50 -18.39
C ARG A 546 -22.81 -11.54 -18.74
#